data_AF-T0Z7Z2-F1
#
_entry.id   AF-T0Z7Z2-F1
#
_cell.length_a   1.000
_cell.length_b   1.000
_cell.length_c   1.000
_cell.angle_alpha   90.00
_cell.angle_beta   90.00
_cell.angle_gamma   90.00
#
_symmetry.space_group_name_H-M   'P 1'
#
loop_
_entity.id
_entity.type
_entity.pdbx_description
1 polymer ?
#
loop_
_entity_poly.entity_id
_entity_poly.type
_entity_poly.pdbx_seq_one_letter_code
_entity_poly.pdbx_strand_id
1 'polypeptide(L)' 'MDGLNMDSRVTELHSIMPISNIGSVMTHGVLSYERAARLAHHSVALQPVQDRRDQKQVPGGLKLHQYANLYFHARNPML' A
#
# COMPACT_ATOMS: atom_id res chain seq x y z
N MET A 1 -6.90 13.32 -23.01
CA MET A 1 -7.28 12.89 -21.66
C MET A 1 -7.24 11.37 -21.69
N ASP A 2 -6.07 10.79 -21.48
CA ASP A 2 -5.90 9.34 -21.55
C ASP A 2 -6.32 8.77 -20.21
N GLY A 3 -7.60 8.43 -20.11
CA GLY A 3 -8.15 7.68 -19.00
C GLY A 3 -7.38 6.36 -18.91
N LEU A 4 -6.81 6.10 -17.74
CA LEU A 4 -6.20 4.83 -17.38
C LEU A 4 -7.20 3.71 -17.66
N ASN A 5 -7.10 3.07 -18.82
CA ASN A 5 -7.84 1.85 -19.12
C ASN A 5 -7.19 0.75 -18.29
N MET A 6 -7.73 0.53 -17.10
CA MET A 6 -7.32 -0.59 -16.25
C MET A 6 -7.52 -1.85 -17.10
N ASP A 7 -6.47 -2.64 -17.25
CA ASP A 7 -6.56 -3.92 -17.95
C ASP A 7 -7.77 -4.69 -17.40
N SER A 8 -8.73 -5.04 -18.26
CA SER A 8 -10.00 -5.66 -17.86
C SER A 8 -9.82 -6.99 -17.12
N ARG A 9 -8.60 -7.54 -17.10
CA ARG A 9 -8.21 -8.72 -16.32
C ARG A 9 -8.04 -8.42 -14.82
N VAL A 10 -7.80 -7.16 -14.42
CA VAL A 10 -7.64 -6.78 -13.02
C VAL A 10 -8.96 -6.21 -12.50
N THR A 11 -9.74 -7.06 -11.84
CA THR A 11 -11.06 -6.67 -11.29
C THR A 11 -10.99 -6.22 -9.84
N GLU A 12 -9.92 -6.58 -9.12
CA GLU A 12 -9.75 -6.25 -7.70
C GLU A 12 -8.28 -6.09 -7.32
N LEU A 13 -8.07 -5.46 -6.16
CA LEU A 13 -6.78 -5.34 -5.49
C LEU A 13 -6.97 -5.69 -4.02
N HIS A 14 -5.93 -6.26 -3.41
CA HIS A 14 -5.93 -6.67 -2.02
C HIS A 14 -4.98 -5.81 -1.19
N SER A 15 -5.29 -5.61 0.09
CA SER A 15 -4.40 -4.96 1.04
C SER A 15 -4.33 -5.80 2.32
N ILE A 16 -3.13 -5.91 2.88
CA ILE A 16 -2.87 -6.69 4.09
C ILE A 16 -2.50 -5.72 5.21
N MET A 17 -3.22 -5.80 6.32
CA MET A 17 -3.00 -4.97 7.51
C MET A 17 -3.63 -5.61 8.75
N PRO A 18 -3.24 -5.19 9.97
CA PRO A 18 -3.95 -5.57 11.19
C PRO A 18 -5.44 -5.18 11.15
N ILE A 19 -6.32 -6.07 11.62
CA ILE A 19 -7.77 -5.85 11.63
C ILE A 19 -8.18 -4.61 12.44
N SER A 20 -7.39 -4.23 13.45
CA SER A 20 -7.60 -3.01 14.24
C SER A 20 -7.52 -1.72 13.40
N ASN A 21 -6.92 -1.76 12.21
CA ASN A 21 -6.83 -0.59 11.32
C ASN A 21 -8.09 -0.38 10.47
N ILE A 22 -9.04 -1.33 10.44
CA ILE A 22 -10.22 -1.25 9.56
C ILE A 22 -11.05 0.02 9.81
N GLY A 23 -11.22 0.46 11.06
CA GLY A 23 -11.92 1.71 11.36
C GLY A 23 -11.25 2.95 10.74
N SER A 24 -9.91 3.00 10.76
CA SER A 24 -9.15 4.05 10.08
C SER A 24 -9.31 3.97 8.56
N VAL A 25 -9.31 2.77 7.98
CA VAL A 25 -9.50 2.58 6.53
C VAL A 25 -10.89 3.02 6.08
N MET A 26 -11.93 2.71 6.85
CA MET A 26 -13.29 3.16 6.54
C MET A 26 -13.41 4.69 6.57
N THR A 27 -12.61 5.37 7.39
CA THR A 27 -12.64 6.83 7.55
C THR A 27 -11.74 7.56 6.54
N HIS A 28 -10.55 7.03 6.27
CA HIS A 28 -9.49 7.72 5.51
C HIS A 28 -9.11 7.04 4.20
N GLY A 29 -9.65 5.85 3.91
CA GLY A 29 -9.25 4.99 2.82
C GLY A 29 -7.96 4.20 3.10
N VAL A 30 -7.52 3.42 2.11
CA VAL A 30 -6.20 2.76 2.15
C VAL A 30 -5.14 3.79 1.78
N LEU A 31 -4.19 4.01 2.70
CA LEU A 31 -3.18 5.05 2.58
C LEU A 31 -1.81 4.50 2.15
N SER A 32 -0.96 5.37 1.62
CA SER A 32 0.46 5.10 1.47
C SER A 32 1.17 5.06 2.83
N TYR A 33 2.38 4.50 2.88
CA TYR A 33 3.17 4.45 4.11
C TYR A 33 3.38 5.84 4.72
N GLU A 34 3.79 6.83 3.91
CA GLU A 34 4.01 8.21 4.39
C GLU A 34 2.75 8.88 4.95
N ARG A 35 1.57 8.54 4.40
CA ARG A 35 0.30 9.09 4.88
C ARG A 35 -0.19 8.36 6.13
N ALA A 36 -0.06 7.03 6.18
CA ALA A 36 -0.41 6.23 7.35
C ALA A 36 0.45 6.57 8.57
N ALA A 37 1.74 6.90 8.37
CA ALA A 37 2.65 7.33 9.44
C ALA A 37 2.17 8.57 10.22
N ARG A 38 1.22 9.34 9.68
CA ARG A 38 0.63 10.53 10.32
C ARG A 38 -0.59 10.21 11.18
N LEU A 39 -1.03 8.95 11.20
CA LEU A 39 -2.18 8.48 11.94
C LEU A 39 -1.75 7.40 12.93
N ALA A 40 -2.49 7.29 14.03
CA ALA A 40 -2.37 6.13 14.91
C ALA A 40 -2.82 4.88 14.15
N HIS A 41 -1.91 3.92 14.00
CA HIS A 41 -2.19 2.66 13.34
C HIS A 41 -1.28 1.57 13.90
N HIS A 42 -1.68 0.31 13.71
CA HIS A 42 -0.85 -0.84 14.02
C HIS A 42 -0.13 -1.35 12.77
N SER A 43 1.12 -1.78 12.93
CA SER A 43 1.92 -2.35 11.85
C SER A 43 2.66 -3.59 12.34
N VAL A 44 2.75 -4.60 11.48
CA VAL A 44 3.57 -5.81 11.66
C VAL A 44 4.81 -5.78 10.76
N ALA A 45 5.05 -4.66 10.07
CA ALA A 45 6.16 -4.53 9.14
C ALA A 45 7.51 -4.51 9.88
N LEU A 46 8.50 -5.20 9.33
CA LEU A 46 9.87 -5.18 9.84
C LEU A 46 10.54 -3.86 9.45
N GLN A 47 11.04 -3.11 10.43
CA GLN A 47 11.71 -1.82 10.18
C GLN A 47 12.84 -1.91 9.16
N PRO A 48 13.74 -2.93 9.18
CA PRO A 48 14.80 -3.06 8.16
C PRO A 48 14.29 -3.28 6.73
N VAL A 49 13.05 -3.74 6.56
CA VAL A 49 12.40 -3.82 5.23
C VAL A 49 11.91 -2.44 4.82
N GLN A 50 11.31 -1.68 5.75
CA GLN A 50 10.85 -0.31 5.51
C GLN A 50 12.02 0.61 5.15
N ASP A 51 13.14 0.53 5.86
CA ASP A 51 14.32 1.36 5.58
C ASP A 51 14.85 1.11 4.16
N ARG A 52 14.87 -0.15 3.72
CA ARG A 52 15.24 -0.50 2.34
C ARG A 52 14.26 0.02 1.30
N ARG A 53 12.96 0.04 1.62
CA ARG A 53 11.89 0.53 0.73
C ARG A 53 11.89 2.05 0.61
N ASP A 54 12.29 2.75 1.65
CA ASP A 54 12.38 4.22 1.68
C ASP A 54 13.37 4.76 0.64
N GLN A 55 14.41 3.98 0.35
CA GLN A 55 15.42 4.29 -0.66
C GLN A 55 15.01 3.90 -2.09
N LYS A 56 13.79 3.37 -2.30
CA LYS A 56 13.33 2.93 -3.63
C LYS A 56 12.43 3.97 -4.29
N GLN A 57 12.76 4.29 -5.53
CA GLN A 57 11.93 5.07 -6.44
C GLN A 57 11.46 4.19 -7.59
N VAL A 58 10.18 4.30 -7.95
CA VAL A 58 9.64 3.64 -9.15
C VAL A 58 10.20 4.38 -10.37
N PRO A 59 10.76 3.69 -11.38
CA PRO A 59 11.24 4.34 -12.60
C PRO A 59 10.14 5.20 -13.25
N GLY A 60 10.39 6.50 -13.42
CA GLY A 60 9.41 7.45 -13.95
C GLY A 60 8.26 7.82 -12.99
N GLY A 61 8.34 7.40 -11.72
CA GLY A 61 7.29 7.59 -10.72
C GLY A 61 7.79 8.14 -9.38
N LEU A 62 6.95 7.96 -8.36
CA LEU A 62 7.18 8.42 -6.98
C LEU A 62 8.06 7.44 -6.19
N LYS A 63 8.41 7.81 -4.96
CA LYS A 63 9.01 6.87 -4.01
C LYS A 63 8.04 5.75 -3.68
N LEU A 64 8.56 4.56 -3.36
CA LEU A 64 7.71 3.41 -3.07
C LEU A 64 6.74 3.68 -1.90
N HIS A 65 7.17 4.42 -0.87
CA HIS A 65 6.36 4.81 0.29
C HIS A 65 5.26 5.83 0.00
N GLN A 66 5.16 6.34 -1.23
CA GLN A 66 4.13 7.27 -1.66
C GLN A 66 2.96 6.57 -2.36
N TYR A 67 3.07 5.28 -2.64
CA TYR A 67 1.98 4.45 -3.14
C TYR A 67 1.28 3.70 -2.00
N ALA A 68 -0.02 3.43 -2.18
CA ALA A 68 -0.75 2.52 -1.30
C ALA A 68 -0.25 1.09 -1.48
N ASN A 69 -0.11 0.34 -0.39
CA ASN A 69 0.37 -1.04 -0.42
C ASN A 69 -0.76 -1.98 -0.84
N LEU A 70 -0.89 -2.18 -2.16
CA LEU A 70 -1.90 -3.00 -2.80
C LEU A 70 -1.26 -4.14 -3.59
N TYR A 71 -1.98 -5.25 -3.69
CA TYR A 71 -1.54 -6.47 -4.35
C TYR A 71 -2.58 -6.93 -5.36
N PHE A 72 -2.13 -7.41 -6.52
CA PHE A 72 -2.99 -7.99 -7.54
C PHE A 72 -3.50 -9.40 -7.19
N HIS A 73 -2.93 -10.03 -6.16
CA HIS A 73 -3.30 -11.38 -5.74
C HIS A 73 -3.16 -11.52 -4.22
N ALA A 74 -4.15 -12.15 -3.59
CA ALA A 74 -4.17 -12.32 -2.13
C ALA A 74 -3.05 -13.21 -1.58
N ARG A 75 -2.54 -14.16 -2.39
CA ARG A 75 -1.38 -15.00 -2.02
C ARG A 75 -0.05 -14.29 -2.33
N ASN A 76 0.31 -13.31 -1.53
CA ASN A 76 1.64 -12.71 -1.54
C ASN A 76 2.59 -13.55 -0.67
N PRO A 77 3.85 -13.83 -1.04
CA PRO A 77 4.82 -14.53 -0.18
C PRO A 77 5.14 -13.87 1.18
N MET A 78 4.61 -12.68 1.49
CA MET A 78 4.53 -12.16 2.87
C MET A 78 3.42 -12.81 3.73
N LEU A 79 2.50 -13.57 3.10
CA LEU A 79 1.57 -14.53 3.70
C LEU A 79 2.12 -15.95 3.49
#